data_AF-A0A1F8DV77-F1
#
_entry.id   AF-A0A1F8DV77-F1
#
_cell.length_a   1.000
_cell.length_b   1.000
_cell.length_c   1.000
_cell.angle_alpha   90.00
_cell.angle_beta   90.00
_cell.angle_gamma   90.00
#
_symmetry.space_group_name_H-M   'P 1'
#
loop_
_entity.id
_entity.type
_entity.pdbx_description
1 polymer ?
#
loop_
_entity_poly.entity_id
_entity_poly.type
_entity_poly.pdbx_seq_one_letter_code
_entity_poly.pdbx_strand_id
1 'polypeptide(L)'
;MKNSRLDTLLIVFLVLFALLASTEFFGDGLLPEYKFIQNSRCFTLFGCNEGFFGYDAFNHVVGGIVWTILVVWLISRYPRVNILHNNFWKSFFVLVSTIALVHVFWELYEYLLDVLDTHLTRRPLHPDELAQPGAADTTGDLVFGFIGSVLGVLFVRVADRSALFFHLSPEPDADKN
;
A
#
# COMPACT_ATOMS: atom_id res chain seq x y z
N MET A 1 17.37 5.11 -19.62
CA MET A 1 17.24 6.54 -19.24
C MET A 1 16.85 6.62 -17.77
N LYS A 2 17.55 7.43 -16.96
CA LYS A 2 17.21 7.68 -15.54
C LYS A 2 15.93 8.52 -15.50
N ASN A 3 14.82 7.97 -15.00
CA ASN A 3 13.54 8.67 -15.00
C ASN A 3 13.44 9.54 -13.73
N SER A 4 14.14 10.70 -13.72
CA SER A 4 14.35 11.51 -12.51
C SER A 4 13.07 11.98 -11.83
N ARG A 5 11.96 12.08 -12.57
CA ARG A 5 10.64 12.42 -12.03
C ARG A 5 10.03 11.28 -11.21
N LEU A 6 10.13 10.05 -11.70
CA LEU A 6 9.65 8.86 -10.99
C LEU A 6 10.48 8.61 -9.72
N ASP A 7 11.81 8.81 -9.81
CA ASP A 7 12.72 8.72 -8.67
C ASP A 7 12.36 9.76 -7.59
N THR A 8 12.08 11.01 -7.99
CA THR A 8 11.69 12.08 -7.06
C THR A 8 10.33 11.82 -6.43
N LEU A 9 9.35 11.37 -7.21
CA LEU A 9 8.03 11.00 -6.70
C LEU A 9 8.12 9.84 -5.70
N LEU A 10 8.88 8.79 -6.02
CA LEU A 10 9.10 7.68 -5.11
C LEU A 10 9.73 8.16 -3.81
N ILE A 11 10.78 8.99 -3.86
CA ILE A 11 11.43 9.50 -2.64
C ILE A 11 10.46 10.31 -1.79
N VAL A 12 9.69 11.22 -2.39
CA VAL A 12 8.71 12.03 -1.65
C VAL A 12 7.64 11.13 -1.01
N PHE A 13 7.09 10.18 -1.77
CA PHE A 13 6.06 9.29 -1.26
C PHE A 13 6.58 8.27 -0.25
N LEU A 14 7.80 7.75 -0.40
CA LEU A 14 8.43 6.89 0.61
C LEU A 14 8.75 7.66 1.88
N VAL A 15 9.12 8.94 1.81
CA VAL A 15 9.30 9.78 3.00
C VAL A 15 7.97 10.03 3.68
N LEU A 16 6.92 10.39 2.95
CA LEU A 16 5.57 10.59 3.51
C LEU A 16 5.02 9.28 4.11
N PHE A 17 5.21 8.16 3.42
CA PHE A 17 4.82 6.85 3.90
C PHE A 17 5.65 6.42 5.11
N ALA A 18 6.97 6.63 5.12
CA ALA A 18 7.81 6.33 6.28
C ALA A 18 7.43 7.20 7.48
N LEU A 19 7.00 8.45 7.27
CA LEU A 19 6.48 9.29 8.34
C LEU A 19 5.15 8.75 8.89
N LEU A 20 4.20 8.37 8.03
CA LEU A 20 2.92 7.74 8.42
C LEU A 20 3.13 6.38 9.08
N ALA A 21 3.89 5.49 8.44
CA ALA A 21 4.24 4.19 8.98
C ALA A 21 5.08 4.30 10.26
N SER A 22 5.89 5.34 10.45
CA SER A 22 6.55 5.56 11.74
C SER A 22 5.56 5.94 12.83
N THR A 23 4.51 6.71 12.50
CA THR A 23 3.45 7.01 13.49
C THR A 23 2.64 5.78 13.87
N GLU A 24 2.49 4.81 12.97
CA GLU A 24 1.90 3.48 13.26
C GLU A 24 2.89 2.58 13.99
N PHE A 25 4.13 2.42 13.52
CA PHE A 25 5.10 1.51 14.15
C PHE A 25 5.53 1.95 15.56
N PHE A 26 5.62 3.26 15.81
CA PHE A 26 5.82 3.83 17.14
C PHE A 26 4.50 4.05 17.90
N GLY A 27 3.36 4.01 17.21
CA GLY A 27 2.01 4.16 17.77
C GLY A 27 1.42 2.84 18.27
N ASP A 28 1.53 1.77 17.49
CA ASP A 28 1.01 0.43 17.77
C ASP A 28 2.01 -0.46 18.52
N GLY A 29 3.25 0.02 18.70
CA GLY A 29 4.24 -0.47 19.64
C GLY A 29 4.57 -1.98 19.56
N LEU A 30 5.81 -2.30 19.20
CA LEU A 30 6.38 -3.66 19.35
C LEU A 30 6.34 -4.22 20.80
N LEU A 31 6.03 -3.37 21.78
CA LEU A 31 5.91 -3.69 23.19
C LEU A 31 4.60 -3.09 23.72
N PRO A 32 3.81 -3.83 24.54
CA PRO A 32 2.51 -3.38 25.06
C PRO A 32 2.53 -2.02 25.78
N GLU A 33 3.69 -1.67 26.35
CA GLU A 33 3.91 -0.42 27.10
C GLU A 33 4.01 0.84 26.21
N TYR A 34 4.16 0.65 24.89
CA TYR A 34 4.33 1.72 23.90
C TYR A 34 3.19 1.74 22.85
N LYS A 35 2.09 1.00 23.07
CA LYS A 35 0.84 1.15 22.29
C LYS A 35 0.20 2.52 22.62
N PHE A 36 0.66 3.57 21.95
CA PHE A 36 0.11 4.92 22.00
C PHE A 36 -1.16 5.07 21.16
N ILE A 37 -1.40 4.23 20.16
CA ILE A 37 -2.63 4.17 19.37
C ILE A 37 -3.33 2.87 19.78
N GLN A 38 -4.45 3.01 20.47
CA GLN A 38 -5.37 1.90 20.74
C GLN A 38 -6.56 2.11 19.82
N ASN A 39 -7.19 1.02 19.38
CA ASN A 39 -8.32 1.10 18.45
C ASN A 39 -9.53 1.88 19.01
N SER A 40 -9.56 2.10 20.33
CA SER A 40 -10.49 2.97 21.05
C SER A 40 -10.28 4.48 20.85
N ARG A 41 -9.21 4.92 20.19
CA ARG A 41 -8.93 6.36 20.04
C ARG A 41 -9.69 6.95 18.86
N CYS A 42 -10.56 7.91 19.15
CA CYS A 42 -11.19 8.75 18.15
C CYS A 42 -10.62 10.17 18.18
N PHE A 43 -10.30 10.70 17.01
CA PHE A 43 -9.81 12.06 16.82
C PHE A 43 -10.93 12.94 16.27
N THR A 44 -11.04 14.17 16.80
CA THR A 44 -12.12 15.11 16.46
C THR A 44 -12.28 15.37 14.96
N LEU A 45 -11.20 15.30 14.19
CA LEU A 45 -11.20 15.56 12.74
C LEU A 45 -11.18 14.29 11.88
N PHE A 46 -10.74 13.16 12.42
CA PHE A 46 -10.44 11.95 11.64
C PHE A 46 -11.35 10.77 11.99
N GLY A 47 -12.21 10.89 12.99
CA GLY A 47 -13.07 9.79 13.43
C GLY A 47 -12.33 8.80 14.33
N CYS A 48 -12.89 7.61 14.49
CA CYS A 48 -12.28 6.54 15.28
C CYS A 48 -11.20 5.81 14.49
N ASN A 49 -10.25 5.18 15.19
CA ASN A 49 -9.18 4.43 14.53
C ASN A 49 -9.75 3.25 13.74
N GLU A 50 -10.71 2.54 14.34
CA GLU A 50 -11.32 1.30 13.83
C GLU A 50 -12.64 1.51 13.07
N GLY A 51 -12.99 0.48 12.29
CA GLY A 51 -14.24 0.34 11.55
C GLY A 51 -14.09 0.68 10.07
N PHE A 52 -15.16 0.48 9.30
CA PHE A 52 -15.10 0.56 7.83
C PHE A 52 -14.53 1.89 7.29
N PHE A 53 -14.74 3.01 8.01
CA PHE A 53 -14.26 4.34 7.65
C PHE A 53 -13.30 4.90 8.73
N GLY A 54 -12.58 4.04 9.44
CA GLY A 54 -11.64 4.46 10.47
C GLY A 54 -10.53 5.35 9.92
N TYR A 55 -9.72 5.96 10.80
CA TYR A 55 -8.49 6.63 10.35
C TYR A 55 -7.59 5.66 9.58
N ASP A 56 -7.61 4.37 9.91
CA ASP A 56 -6.80 3.36 9.23
C ASP A 56 -7.16 3.20 7.75
N ALA A 57 -8.44 3.35 7.41
CA ALA A 57 -8.88 3.42 6.01
C ALA A 57 -8.14 4.49 5.19
N PHE A 58 -7.79 5.64 5.80
CA PHE A 58 -6.99 6.66 5.12
C PHE A 58 -5.55 6.18 4.87
N ASN A 59 -4.94 5.49 5.83
CA ASN A 59 -3.62 4.88 5.67
C ASN A 59 -3.65 3.87 4.53
N HIS A 60 -4.70 3.06 4.43
CA HIS A 60 -4.87 2.10 3.35
C HIS A 60 -4.98 2.77 1.97
N VAL A 61 -5.68 3.90 1.84
CA VAL A 61 -5.68 4.68 0.58
C VAL A 61 -4.26 5.14 0.22
N VAL A 62 -3.56 5.76 1.17
CA VAL A 62 -2.21 6.28 0.93
C VAL A 62 -1.24 5.13 0.60
N GLY A 63 -1.33 4.03 1.34
CA GLY A 63 -0.58 2.79 1.11
C GLY A 63 -0.80 2.25 -0.29
N GLY A 64 -2.03 2.18 -0.78
CA GLY A 64 -2.34 1.73 -2.14
C GLY A 64 -1.69 2.61 -3.22
N ILE A 65 -1.64 3.93 -3.02
CA ILE A 65 -0.97 4.86 -3.93
C ILE A 65 0.56 4.62 -3.91
N VAL A 66 1.15 4.53 -2.71
CA VAL A 66 2.59 4.34 -2.51
C VAL A 66 3.06 3.01 -3.11
N TRP A 67 2.36 1.92 -2.82
CA TRP A 67 2.65 0.60 -3.35
C TRP A 67 2.57 0.57 -4.88
N THR A 68 1.59 1.27 -5.46
CA THR A 68 1.50 1.41 -6.92
C THR A 68 2.72 2.09 -7.51
N ILE A 69 3.14 3.24 -6.94
CA ILE A 69 4.32 3.98 -7.40
C ILE A 69 5.58 3.11 -7.26
N LEU A 70 5.73 2.41 -6.13
CA LEU A 70 6.87 1.53 -5.86
C LEU A 70 6.94 0.38 -6.86
N VAL A 71 5.82 -0.30 -7.12
CA VAL A 71 5.77 -1.40 -8.10
C VAL A 71 6.11 -0.89 -9.49
N VAL A 72 5.52 0.23 -9.94
CA VAL A 72 5.83 0.83 -11.24
C VAL A 72 7.30 1.25 -11.34
N TRP A 73 7.85 1.82 -10.26
CA TRP A 73 9.27 2.15 -10.20
C TRP A 73 10.15 0.91 -10.34
N LEU A 74 9.84 -0.17 -9.61
CA LEU A 74 10.63 -1.40 -9.64
C LEU A 74 10.66 -2.03 -11.04
N ILE A 75 9.51 -2.17 -11.69
CA ILE A 75 9.43 -2.74 -13.05
C ILE A 75 10.10 -1.84 -14.10
N SER A 76 10.07 -0.51 -13.91
CA SER A 76 10.75 0.44 -14.80
C SER A 76 12.27 0.34 -14.67
N ARG A 77 12.75 0.01 -13.46
CA ARG A 77 14.17 -0.15 -13.16
C ARG A 77 14.71 -1.52 -13.57
N TYR A 78 13.89 -2.56 -13.50
CA TYR A 78 14.25 -3.94 -13.79
C TYR A 78 13.33 -4.54 -14.87
N PRO A 79 13.58 -4.27 -16.16
CA PRO A 79 12.67 -4.68 -17.25
C PRO A 79 12.45 -6.19 -17.37
N ARG A 80 13.37 -7.01 -16.85
CA ARG A 80 13.26 -8.48 -16.85
C ARG A 80 12.10 -9.02 -16.01
N VAL A 81 11.60 -8.22 -15.05
CA VAL A 81 10.45 -8.57 -14.20
C VAL A 81 9.20 -7.76 -14.57
N ASN A 82 9.20 -7.12 -15.74
CA ASN A 82 8.07 -6.31 -16.17
C ASN A 82 6.85 -7.19 -16.47
N ILE A 83 5.79 -6.99 -15.68
CA ILE A 83 4.50 -7.66 -15.81
C ILE A 83 3.47 -6.84 -16.61
N LEU A 84 3.83 -5.63 -17.06
CA LEU A 84 2.91 -4.76 -17.79
C LEU A 84 2.82 -5.10 -19.27
N HIS A 85 1.65 -4.80 -19.82
CA HIS A 85 1.31 -5.02 -21.22
C HIS A 85 1.26 -3.70 -22.00
N ASN A 86 1.36 -3.78 -23.33
CA ASN A 86 1.20 -2.61 -24.21
C ASN A 86 -0.23 -2.02 -24.16
N ASN A 87 -1.20 -2.80 -23.70
CA ASN A 87 -2.58 -2.34 -23.52
C ASN A 87 -2.76 -1.78 -22.11
N PHE A 88 -3.16 -0.52 -22.01
CA PHE A 88 -3.39 0.16 -20.73
C PHE A 88 -4.31 -0.61 -19.79
N TRP A 89 -5.44 -1.12 -20.28
CA TRP A 89 -6.42 -1.79 -19.42
C TRP A 89 -5.88 -3.09 -18.85
N LYS A 90 -5.10 -3.86 -19.63
CA LYS A 90 -4.41 -5.04 -19.11
C LYS A 90 -3.42 -4.66 -18.01
N SER A 91 -2.59 -3.65 -18.23
CA SER A 91 -1.65 -3.14 -17.22
C SER A 91 -2.34 -2.59 -15.98
N PHE A 92 -3.47 -1.90 -16.17
CA PHE A 92 -4.31 -1.39 -15.08
C PHE A 92 -4.81 -2.54 -14.20
N PHE A 93 -5.44 -3.56 -14.79
CA PHE A 93 -5.94 -4.70 -14.03
C PHE A 93 -4.83 -5.49 -13.34
N VAL A 94 -3.69 -5.69 -14.01
CA VAL A 94 -2.52 -6.34 -13.40
C VAL A 94 -2.03 -5.55 -12.19
N LEU A 95 -1.79 -4.25 -12.33
CA LEU A 95 -1.31 -3.42 -11.24
C LEU A 95 -2.28 -3.40 -10.07
N VAL A 96 -3.55 -3.07 -10.31
CA VAL A 96 -4.58 -3.03 -9.26
C VAL A 96 -4.69 -4.37 -8.54
N SER A 97 -4.68 -5.49 -9.27
CA SER A 97 -4.76 -6.82 -8.66
C SER A 97 -3.51 -7.16 -7.83
N THR A 98 -2.33 -6.79 -8.32
CA THR A 98 -1.07 -6.99 -7.58
C THR A 98 -1.07 -6.18 -6.28
N ILE A 99 -1.50 -4.91 -6.32
CA ILE A 99 -1.54 -4.07 -5.11
C ILE A 99 -2.65 -4.53 -4.16
N ALA A 100 -3.83 -4.89 -4.66
CA ALA A 100 -4.89 -5.45 -3.84
C ALA A 100 -4.43 -6.71 -3.10
N LEU A 101 -3.62 -7.56 -3.73
CA LEU A 101 -3.02 -8.73 -3.07
C LEU A 101 -2.03 -8.34 -1.96
N VAL A 102 -1.28 -7.24 -2.12
CA VAL A 102 -0.43 -6.71 -1.03
C VAL A 102 -1.28 -6.29 0.17
N HIS A 103 -2.41 -5.60 -0.05
CA HIS A 103 -3.33 -5.26 1.04
C HIS A 103 -3.93 -6.51 1.70
N VAL A 104 -4.31 -7.54 0.94
CA VAL A 104 -4.76 -8.81 1.52
C VAL A 104 -3.69 -9.44 2.41
N PHE A 105 -2.41 -9.41 2.00
CA PHE A 105 -1.34 -9.92 2.84
C PHE A 105 -1.08 -9.06 4.08
N TRP A 106 -1.37 -7.76 4.02
CA TRP A 106 -1.30 -6.86 5.16
C TRP A 106 -2.35 -7.22 6.22
N GLU A 107 -3.63 -7.36 5.84
CA GLU A 107 -4.70 -7.80 6.75
C GLU A 107 -4.39 -9.17 7.37
N LEU A 108 -3.86 -10.11 6.57
CA LEU A 108 -3.47 -11.43 7.06
C LEU A 108 -2.32 -11.36 8.08
N TYR A 109 -1.44 -10.37 7.92
CA TYR A 109 -0.35 -10.12 8.86
C TYR A 109 -0.89 -9.57 10.19
N GLU A 110 -1.82 -8.61 10.16
CA GLU A 110 -2.47 -8.08 11.36
C GLU A 110 -3.27 -9.14 12.11
N TYR A 111 -4.06 -9.94 11.39
CA TYR A 111 -4.71 -11.11 11.95
C TYR A 111 -3.72 -12.05 12.67
N LEU A 112 -2.56 -12.30 12.05
CA LEU A 112 -1.54 -13.16 12.65
C LEU A 112 -0.94 -12.54 13.91
N LEU A 113 -0.73 -11.22 13.93
CA LEU A 113 -0.29 -10.51 15.14
C LEU A 113 -1.30 -10.69 16.28
N ASP A 114 -2.60 -10.55 16.00
CA ASP A 114 -3.66 -10.72 17.00
C ASP A 114 -3.71 -12.13 17.59
N VAL A 115 -3.56 -13.13 16.72
CA VAL A 115 -3.47 -14.53 17.13
C VAL A 115 -2.24 -14.76 18.02
N LEU A 116 -1.08 -14.24 17.61
CA LEU A 116 0.15 -14.37 18.38
C LEU A 116 0.06 -13.67 19.73
N ASP A 117 -0.44 -12.44 19.79
CA ASP A 117 -0.59 -11.68 21.05
C ASP A 117 -1.55 -12.39 22.01
N THR A 118 -2.67 -12.91 21.52
CA THR A 118 -3.62 -13.69 22.34
C THR A 118 -2.94 -14.92 22.95
N HIS A 119 -2.13 -15.64 22.15
CA HIS A 119 -1.41 -16.83 22.62
C HIS A 119 -0.26 -16.50 23.58
N LEU A 120 0.51 -15.44 23.33
CA LEU A 120 1.67 -15.05 24.12
C LEU A 120 1.26 -14.45 25.47
N THR A 121 0.24 -13.60 25.48
CA THR A 121 -0.25 -12.94 26.70
C THR A 121 -1.11 -13.85 27.57
N ARG A 122 -1.59 -14.97 27.03
CA ARG A 122 -2.47 -15.96 27.71
C ARG A 122 -3.72 -15.34 28.32
N ARG A 123 -4.19 -14.21 27.77
CA ARG A 123 -5.43 -13.56 28.18
C ARG A 123 -6.29 -13.27 26.94
N PRO A 124 -7.61 -13.22 27.08
CA PRO A 124 -8.44 -12.61 26.04
C PRO A 124 -8.05 -11.14 25.91
N LEU A 125 -7.76 -10.71 24.69
CA LEU A 125 -7.55 -9.31 24.35
C LEU A 125 -8.91 -8.62 24.19
N HIS A 126 -9.01 -7.38 24.62
CA HIS A 126 -10.16 -6.53 24.30
C HIS A 126 -10.09 -6.13 22.81
N PRO A 127 -11.22 -5.94 22.10
CA PRO A 127 -11.21 -5.51 20.69
C PRO A 127 -10.29 -4.32 20.42
N ASP A 128 -10.32 -3.31 21.29
CA ASP A 128 -9.45 -2.12 21.21
C ASP A 128 -7.93 -2.40 21.29
N GLU A 129 -7.53 -3.60 21.69
CA GLU A 129 -6.13 -4.05 21.79
C GLU A 129 -5.67 -4.86 20.57
N LEU A 130 -6.63 -5.36 19.77
CA LEU A 130 -6.38 -6.08 18.52
C LEU A 130 -5.92 -5.07 17.47
N ALA A 131 -5.03 -5.47 16.57
CA ALA A 131 -4.77 -4.77 15.32
C ALA A 131 -6.03 -4.80 14.45
N GLN A 132 -6.75 -5.93 14.45
CA GLN A 132 -7.93 -6.18 13.63
C GLN A 132 -9.18 -6.42 14.51
N PRO A 133 -9.84 -5.36 15.00
CA PRO A 133 -10.94 -5.42 15.98
C PRO A 133 -12.20 -6.10 15.44
N GLY A 134 -12.38 -6.17 14.11
CA GLY A 134 -13.47 -6.92 13.52
C GLY A 134 -13.55 -6.89 12.00
N ALA A 135 -14.46 -7.67 11.43
CA ALA A 135 -14.57 -7.84 9.98
C ALA A 135 -14.92 -6.54 9.22
N ALA A 136 -15.60 -5.59 9.88
CA ALA A 136 -15.97 -4.32 9.26
C ALA A 136 -14.76 -3.43 8.99
N ASP A 137 -13.75 -3.50 9.86
CA ASP A 137 -12.46 -2.78 9.79
C ASP A 137 -11.68 -3.26 8.56
N THR A 138 -11.27 -4.53 8.57
CA THR A 138 -10.65 -5.25 7.44
C THR A 138 -11.34 -5.06 6.10
N THR A 139 -12.67 -5.09 6.09
CA THR A 139 -13.40 -4.87 4.84
C THR A 139 -13.22 -3.43 4.35
N GLY A 140 -13.26 -2.46 5.27
CA GLY A 140 -12.89 -1.08 5.00
C GLY A 140 -11.48 -0.98 4.45
N ASP A 141 -10.51 -1.52 5.16
CA ASP A 141 -9.08 -1.42 4.83
C ASP A 141 -8.73 -2.05 3.47
N LEU A 142 -9.36 -3.17 3.13
CA LEU A 142 -9.28 -3.76 1.80
C LEU A 142 -9.92 -2.89 0.71
N VAL A 143 -11.11 -2.33 0.98
CA VAL A 143 -11.81 -1.45 0.03
C VAL A 143 -11.01 -0.17 -0.21
N PHE A 144 -10.49 0.42 0.85
CA PHE A 144 -9.72 1.66 0.79
C PHE A 144 -8.32 1.45 0.20
N GLY A 145 -7.68 0.31 0.46
CA GLY A 145 -6.47 -0.12 -0.23
C GLY A 145 -6.69 -0.30 -1.73
N PHE A 146 -7.81 -0.93 -2.11
CA PHE A 146 -8.22 -1.05 -3.51
C PHE A 146 -8.43 0.33 -4.16
N ILE A 147 -9.17 1.24 -3.52
CA ILE A 147 -9.36 2.62 -4.00
C ILE A 147 -8.01 3.31 -4.17
N GLY A 148 -7.12 3.20 -3.17
CA GLY A 148 -5.76 3.73 -3.21
C GLY A 148 -4.96 3.21 -4.40
N SER A 149 -5.04 1.92 -4.70
CA SER A 149 -4.38 1.32 -5.87
C SER A 149 -4.89 1.90 -7.20
N VAL A 150 -6.20 2.08 -7.34
CA VAL A 150 -6.80 2.68 -8.54
C VAL A 150 -6.32 4.12 -8.71
N LEU A 151 -6.35 4.90 -7.63
CA LEU A 151 -5.85 6.28 -7.62
C LEU A 151 -4.36 6.33 -7.94
N GLY A 152 -3.56 5.40 -7.41
CA GLY A 152 -2.13 5.27 -7.69
C GLY A 152 -1.85 5.06 -9.17
N VAL A 153 -2.59 4.16 -9.83
CA VAL A 153 -2.40 3.89 -11.27
C VAL A 153 -2.77 5.13 -12.10
N LEU A 154 -3.88 5.81 -11.75
CA LEU A 154 -4.28 7.06 -12.41
C LEU A 154 -3.26 8.18 -12.19
N PHE A 155 -2.72 8.30 -10.97
CA PHE A 155 -1.70 9.28 -10.63
C PHE A 155 -0.42 9.05 -11.46
N VAL A 156 0.09 7.82 -11.48
CA VAL A 156 1.25 7.44 -12.30
C VAL A 156 1.00 7.76 -13.77
N ARG A 157 -0.20 7.47 -14.29
CA ARG A 157 -0.56 7.79 -15.68
C ARG A 157 -0.46 9.28 -16.01
N VAL A 158 -0.89 10.13 -15.08
CA VAL A 158 -0.87 11.59 -15.25
C VAL A 158 0.56 12.12 -15.09
N ALA A 159 1.29 11.64 -14.08
CA ALA A 159 2.65 12.07 -13.78
C ALA A 159 3.67 11.64 -14.83
N ASP A 160 3.49 10.45 -15.39
CA ASP A 160 4.34 9.89 -16.44
C ASP A 160 3.50 9.07 -17.43
N ARG A 161 3.08 9.74 -18.51
CA ARG A 161 2.34 9.10 -19.61
C ARG A 161 3.10 7.96 -20.27
N SER A 162 4.43 7.89 -20.12
CA SER A 162 5.26 6.80 -20.66
C SER A 162 5.49 5.65 -19.67
N ALA A 163 5.24 5.84 -18.37
CA ALA A 163 5.43 4.78 -17.37
C ALA A 163 4.42 3.63 -17.51
N LEU A 164 3.21 3.92 -18.00
CA LEU A 164 2.14 2.93 -18.23
C LEU A 164 2.02 2.47 -19.68
N PHE A 165 2.70 3.16 -20.59
CA PHE A 165 2.86 2.77 -21.98
C PHE A 165 4.35 2.66 -22.22
N PHE A 166 4.91 1.47 -22.00
CA PHE A 166 6.23 1.19 -22.54
C PHE A 166 6.16 1.43 -24.05
N HIS A 167 6.76 2.52 -24.51
CA HIS A 167 7.28 2.58 -25.85
C HIS A 167 8.31 1.45 -25.93
N LEU A 168 7.86 0.31 -26.44
CA LEU A 168 8.72 -0.61 -27.16
C LEU A 168 9.25 0.16 -28.36
N SER A 169 10.37 0.84 -28.17
CA SER A 169 11.42 0.75 -29.16
C SER A 169 12.74 0.63 -28.41
N PRO A 170 13.33 -0.57 -28.33
CA PRO A 170 14.62 -0.67 -28.98
C PRO A 170 14.40 -0.38 -30.47
N GLU A 171 15.22 0.47 -31.06
CA GLU A 171 15.31 0.61 -32.51
C GLU A 171 15.37 -0.78 -33.16
N PRO A 172 14.68 -1.01 -34.30
CA PRO A 172 15.02 -2.14 -35.14
C PRO A 172 16.29 -1.75 -35.88
N ASP A 173 17.47 -2.02 -35.32
CA ASP A 173 18.68 -1.98 -36.13
C ASP A 173 19.75 -2.97 -35.66
N ALA A 174 20.39 -3.57 -36.68
CA ALA A 174 21.56 -4.43 -36.65
C ALA A 174 21.39 -5.88 -36.18
N ASP A 175 20.70 -6.67 -37.00
CA ASP A 175 21.38 -7.77 -37.70
C ASP A 175 20.75 -7.95 -39.09
N LYS A 176 21.09 -6.99 -39.95
CA LYS A 176 21.40 -7.32 -41.34
C LYS A 176 22.82 -7.87 -41.32
N ASN A 177 22.94 -9.21 -41.35
CA ASN A 177 23.90 -9.97 -42.15
C ASN A 177 23.66 -11.47 -41.93
#